data_AF-A0AAW7E739-F1
#
_entry.id   AF-A0AAW7E739-F1
#
_cell.length_a   1.000
_cell.length_b   1.000
_cell.length_c   1.000
_cell.angle_alpha   90.00
_cell.angle_beta   90.00
_cell.angle_gamma   90.00
#
_symmetry.space_group_name_H-M   'P 1'
#
loop_
_entity.id
_entity.type
_entity.pdbx_description
1 polymer ?
#
loop_
_entity_poly.entity_id
_entity_poly.type
_entity_poly.pdbx_seq_one_letter_code
_entity_poly.pdbx_strand_id
1 'polypeptide(L)'
;MKHQAGVTLISLLIGLVIAMLCMIAVLTTYRTVAKTGAESRVASSHDTQLQMGLTNAQMLLQSASFGLEGNTHFNANATIRVQSDGKTQSIKAIVWRYQDDNEVVCQGLADLEHPNHKQRQFALLKGTTDGSHCDATQNLSNLTWTVQSSLANLQDYSLDQSNPAQITWLQSNAPCTPYGSGKIDESTAHAVITLSAKTSTQHSANLSPVNVAVCLLNISTS
;
A
#
# COMPACT_ATOMS: atom_id res chain seq x y z
N MET A 1 5.18 -41.70 65.48
CA MET A 1 4.36 -42.55 64.61
C MET A 1 3.77 -41.69 63.50
N LYS A 2 4.26 -41.80 62.26
CA LYS A 2 3.75 -41.04 61.10
C LYS A 2 2.47 -41.73 60.62
N HIS A 3 1.33 -41.05 60.69
CA HIS A 3 0.06 -41.55 60.18
C HIS A 3 0.11 -41.56 58.65
N GLN A 4 -0.06 -42.73 58.05
CA GLN A 4 -0.18 -42.87 56.60
C GLN A 4 -1.62 -42.46 56.23
N ALA A 5 -1.80 -41.20 55.81
CA ALA A 5 -3.09 -40.69 55.36
C ALA A 5 -3.40 -41.29 53.98
N GLY A 6 -4.34 -42.25 53.93
CA GLY A 6 -4.82 -42.85 52.69
C GLY A 6 -5.60 -41.82 51.86
N VAL A 7 -5.21 -41.66 50.59
CA VAL A 7 -5.93 -40.84 49.62
C VAL A 7 -7.29 -41.48 49.37
N THR A 8 -8.39 -40.76 49.63
CA THR A 8 -9.74 -41.28 49.40
C THR A 8 -10.08 -41.19 47.91
N LEU A 9 -10.86 -42.14 47.39
CA LEU A 9 -11.30 -42.17 45.99
C LEU A 9 -12.01 -40.85 45.57
N ILE A 10 -12.72 -40.21 46.51
CA ILE A 10 -13.37 -38.90 46.32
C ILE A 10 -12.34 -37.79 46.09
N SER A 11 -11.25 -37.75 46.86
CA SER A 11 -10.18 -36.76 46.67
C SER A 11 -9.49 -36.88 45.31
N LEU A 12 -9.41 -38.11 44.78
CA LEU A 12 -8.84 -38.41 43.47
C LEU A 12 -9.77 -37.95 42.34
N LEU A 13 -11.08 -38.18 42.46
CA LEU A 13 -12.09 -37.69 41.51
C LEU A 13 -12.15 -36.15 41.47
N ILE A 14 -12.11 -35.49 42.63
CA ILE A 14 -12.11 -34.02 42.70
C ILE A 14 -10.83 -33.45 42.09
N GLY A 15 -9.66 -34.04 42.38
CA GLY A 15 -8.39 -33.63 41.78
C GLY A 15 -8.38 -33.76 40.25
N LEU A 16 -8.97 -34.82 39.72
CA LEU A 16 -9.12 -35.04 38.29
C LEU A 16 -10.03 -33.98 37.64
N VAL A 17 -11.15 -33.64 38.26
CA VAL A 17 -12.05 -32.57 37.77
C VAL A 17 -11.34 -31.22 37.75
N ILE A 18 -10.62 -30.87 38.82
CA ILE A 18 -9.85 -29.61 38.88
C ILE A 18 -8.78 -29.59 37.78
N ALA A 19 -8.06 -30.70 37.58
CA ALA A 19 -7.06 -30.81 36.52
C ALA A 19 -7.67 -30.63 35.11
N MET A 20 -8.85 -31.21 34.86
CA MET A 20 -9.58 -31.02 33.60
C MET A 20 -10.00 -29.56 33.38
N LEU A 21 -10.51 -28.88 34.41
CA LEU A 21 -10.88 -27.47 34.32
C LEU A 21 -9.66 -26.59 34.02
N CYS A 22 -8.52 -26.85 34.67
CA CYS A 22 -7.26 -26.16 34.39
C CYS A 22 -6.79 -26.39 32.95
N MET A 23 -6.84 -27.62 32.45
CA MET A 23 -6.47 -27.94 31.06
C MET A 23 -7.35 -27.19 30.05
N ILE A 24 -8.66 -27.09 30.30
CA ILE A 24 -9.58 -26.34 29.44
C ILE A 24 -9.21 -24.85 29.45
N ALA A 25 -8.94 -24.27 30.62
CA ALA A 25 -8.55 -22.87 30.74
C ALA A 25 -7.22 -22.55 30.02
N VAL A 26 -6.25 -23.46 30.10
CA VAL A 26 -4.98 -23.32 29.37
C VAL A 26 -5.20 -23.45 27.86
N LEU A 27 -6.04 -24.39 27.42
CA LEU A 27 -6.33 -24.59 25.99
C LEU A 27 -7.04 -23.39 25.36
N THR A 28 -8.01 -22.79 26.06
CA THR A 28 -8.69 -21.59 25.56
C THR A 28 -7.73 -20.41 25.48
N THR A 29 -6.89 -20.23 26.49
CA THR A 29 -5.85 -19.18 26.50
C THR A 29 -4.86 -19.38 25.35
N TYR A 30 -4.39 -20.62 25.14
CA TYR A 30 -3.48 -20.95 24.04
C TYR A 30 -4.10 -20.63 22.68
N ARG A 31 -5.36 -21.03 22.43
CA ARG A 31 -6.06 -20.74 21.18
C ARG A 31 -6.16 -19.24 20.92
N THR A 32 -6.51 -18.47 21.95
CA THR A 32 -6.61 -17.01 21.84
C THR A 32 -5.25 -16.41 21.50
N VAL A 33 -4.19 -16.77 22.23
CA VAL A 33 -2.82 -16.25 22.00
C VAL A 33 -2.31 -16.63 20.61
N ALA A 34 -2.54 -17.88 20.18
CA ALA A 34 -2.13 -18.32 18.84
C ALA A 34 -2.87 -17.54 17.74
N LYS A 35 -4.18 -17.34 17.90
CA LYS A 35 -4.98 -16.57 16.94
C LYS A 35 -4.56 -15.10 16.88
N THR A 36 -4.46 -14.43 18.02
CA THR A 36 -4.09 -13.00 18.07
C THR A 36 -2.67 -12.78 17.58
N GLY A 37 -1.74 -13.72 17.86
CA GLY A 37 -0.38 -13.67 17.33
C GLY A 37 -0.34 -13.78 15.80
N ALA A 38 -1.14 -14.67 15.22
CA ALA A 38 -1.25 -14.80 13.77
C ALA A 38 -1.85 -13.55 13.11
N GLU A 39 -2.96 -13.04 13.65
CA GLU A 39 -3.61 -11.80 13.16
C GLU A 39 -2.67 -10.60 13.27
N SER A 40 -1.93 -10.49 14.38
CA SER A 40 -0.94 -9.42 14.61
C SER A 40 0.21 -9.48 13.61
N ARG A 41 0.67 -10.68 13.24
CA ARG A 41 1.71 -10.84 12.22
C ARG A 41 1.23 -10.40 10.84
N VAL A 42 -0.01 -10.74 10.49
CA VAL A 42 -0.65 -10.33 9.24
C VAL A 42 -0.81 -8.81 9.18
N ALA A 43 -1.35 -8.21 10.24
CA ALA A 43 -1.49 -6.76 10.39
C ALA A 43 -0.16 -6.02 10.30
N SER A 44 0.86 -6.49 11.02
CA SER A 44 2.20 -5.90 10.98
C SER A 44 2.84 -6.01 9.60
N SER A 45 2.70 -7.15 8.91
CA SER A 45 3.21 -7.31 7.55
C SER A 45 2.50 -6.42 6.55
N HIS A 46 1.18 -6.29 6.65
CA HIS A 46 0.39 -5.36 5.85
C HIS A 46 0.89 -3.92 6.02
N ASP A 47 1.01 -3.47 7.27
CA ASP A 47 1.39 -2.08 7.57
C ASP A 47 2.83 -1.79 7.15
N THR A 48 3.73 -2.78 7.27
CA THR A 48 5.11 -2.68 6.76
C THR A 48 5.12 -2.54 5.25
N GLN A 49 4.38 -3.39 4.53
CA GLN A 49 4.31 -3.31 3.07
C GLN A 49 3.70 -1.99 2.61
N LEU A 50 2.66 -1.51 3.30
CA LEU A 50 2.03 -0.23 3.00
C LEU A 50 3.02 0.93 3.15
N GLN A 51 3.74 1.00 4.28
CA GLN A 51 4.73 2.06 4.51
C GLN A 51 5.86 2.02 3.48
N MET A 52 6.43 0.83 3.24
CA MET A 52 7.46 0.64 2.21
C MET A 52 6.97 1.05 0.82
N GLY A 53 5.74 0.67 0.48
CA GLY A 53 5.11 1.03 -0.79
C GLY A 53 4.94 2.53 -0.95
N LEU A 54 4.38 3.20 0.06
CA LEU A 54 4.19 4.66 0.06
C LEU A 54 5.52 5.42 0.00
N THR A 55 6.55 4.98 0.75
CA THR A 55 7.88 5.61 0.71
C THR A 55 8.54 5.42 -0.66
N ASN A 56 8.47 4.23 -1.25
CA ASN A 56 8.98 4.00 -2.61
C ASN A 56 8.23 4.85 -3.64
N ALA A 57 6.90 4.92 -3.54
CA ALA A 57 6.11 5.78 -4.41
C ALA A 57 6.48 7.26 -4.27
N GLN A 58 6.72 7.74 -3.05
CA GLN A 58 7.20 9.10 -2.83
C GLN A 58 8.54 9.34 -3.53
N MET A 59 9.51 8.42 -3.41
CA MET A 59 10.81 8.56 -4.08
C MET A 59 10.68 8.54 -5.60
N LEU A 60 9.84 7.64 -6.15
CA LEU A 60 9.64 7.51 -7.59
C LEU A 60 8.94 8.74 -8.18
N LEU A 61 7.90 9.26 -7.50
CA LEU A 61 7.17 10.45 -7.94
C LEU A 61 8.05 11.70 -8.00
N GLN A 62 9.11 11.79 -7.19
CA GLN A 62 10.04 12.93 -7.24
C GLN A 62 10.79 13.04 -8.58
N SER A 63 10.90 11.94 -9.34
CA SER A 63 11.46 11.96 -10.69
C SER A 63 10.49 12.51 -11.75
N ALA A 64 9.23 12.77 -11.40
CA ALA A 64 8.23 13.20 -12.37
C ALA A 64 8.66 14.46 -13.13
N SER A 65 8.56 14.40 -14.46
CA SER A 65 8.97 15.43 -15.41
C SER A 65 10.45 15.84 -15.33
N PHE A 66 11.32 15.06 -14.68
CA PHE A 66 12.74 15.38 -14.61
C PHE A 66 13.37 15.34 -16.02
N GLY A 67 14.12 16.39 -16.35
CA GLY A 67 14.80 16.53 -17.64
C GLY A 67 13.91 16.84 -18.85
N LEU A 68 12.59 16.98 -18.66
CA LEU A 68 11.64 17.21 -19.75
C LEU A 68 10.97 18.57 -19.62
N GLU A 69 10.88 19.31 -20.73
CA GLU A 69 10.19 20.61 -20.78
C GLU A 69 8.69 20.45 -21.09
N GLY A 70 7.85 21.23 -20.40
CA GLY A 70 6.40 21.31 -20.65
C GLY A 70 5.52 20.51 -19.67
N ASN A 71 4.21 20.69 -19.79
CA ASN A 71 3.23 20.23 -18.78
C ASN A 71 2.51 18.93 -19.16
N THR A 72 2.86 18.29 -20.27
CA THR A 72 2.21 17.07 -20.78
C THR A 72 2.83 15.77 -20.27
N HIS A 73 3.89 15.88 -19.46
CA HIS A 73 4.69 14.76 -18.96
C HIS A 73 4.17 14.15 -17.66
N PHE A 74 3.07 14.65 -17.12
CA PHE A 74 2.49 14.18 -15.87
C PHE A 74 0.96 14.21 -15.92
N ASN A 75 0.33 13.17 -15.38
CA ASN A 75 -1.10 13.12 -15.18
C ASN A 75 -1.45 12.30 -13.93
N ALA A 76 -1.96 12.97 -12.88
CA ALA A 76 -2.34 12.31 -11.64
C ALA A 76 -3.66 11.54 -11.72
N ASN A 77 -4.50 11.74 -12.74
CA ASN A 77 -5.83 11.13 -12.81
C ASN A 77 -6.06 10.45 -14.16
N ALA A 78 -5.00 9.84 -14.71
CA ALA A 78 -5.09 9.12 -15.96
C ALA A 78 -5.93 7.86 -15.77
N THR A 79 -6.84 7.60 -16.71
CA THR A 79 -7.52 6.30 -16.82
C THR A 79 -6.76 5.49 -17.85
N ILE A 80 -6.08 4.44 -17.41
CA ILE A 80 -5.19 3.63 -18.24
C ILE A 80 -5.66 2.18 -18.27
N ARG A 81 -5.23 1.46 -19.31
CA ARG A 81 -5.38 0.00 -19.41
C ARG A 81 -4.08 -0.66 -19.00
N VAL A 82 -4.11 -1.40 -17.90
CA VAL A 82 -2.97 -2.17 -17.40
C VAL A 82 -3.18 -3.65 -17.70
N GLN A 83 -2.16 -4.28 -18.26
CA GLN A 83 -2.07 -5.74 -18.33
C GLN A 83 -1.40 -6.26 -17.05
N SER A 84 -2.14 -7.04 -16.27
CA SER A 84 -1.66 -7.70 -15.06
C SER A 84 -2.27 -9.10 -14.94
N ASP A 85 -1.47 -10.11 -14.63
CA ASP A 85 -1.92 -11.49 -14.41
C ASP A 85 -2.87 -12.05 -15.49
N GLY A 86 -2.56 -11.77 -16.76
CA GLY A 86 -3.35 -12.22 -17.92
C GLY A 86 -4.70 -11.50 -18.11
N LYS A 87 -5.02 -10.50 -17.28
CA LYS A 87 -6.22 -9.66 -17.39
C LYS A 87 -5.83 -8.24 -17.77
N THR A 88 -6.63 -7.64 -18.66
CA THR A 88 -6.56 -6.19 -18.91
C THR A 88 -7.58 -5.49 -18.05
N GLN A 89 -7.13 -4.53 -17.24
CA GLN A 89 -7.99 -3.78 -16.33
C GLN A 89 -7.88 -2.28 -16.58
N SER A 90 -9.03 -1.60 -16.59
CA SER A 90 -9.10 -0.14 -16.71
C SER A 90 -9.09 0.44 -15.31
N ILE A 91 -8.08 1.24 -14.99
CA ILE A 91 -7.84 1.75 -13.65
C ILE A 91 -7.44 3.21 -13.68
N LYS A 92 -7.66 3.91 -12.57
CA LYS A 92 -7.04 5.22 -12.35
C LYS A 92 -5.59 5.03 -11.91
N ALA A 93 -4.70 5.85 -12.44
CA ALA A 93 -3.28 5.83 -12.10
C ALA A 93 -2.69 7.24 -12.11
N ILE A 94 -1.61 7.40 -11.35
CA ILE A 94 -0.69 8.52 -11.52
C ILE A 94 0.35 8.07 -12.54
N VAL A 95 0.52 8.82 -13.62
CA VAL A 95 1.46 8.46 -14.69
C VAL A 95 2.33 9.65 -15.04
N TRP A 96 3.59 9.39 -15.36
CA TRP A 96 4.55 10.43 -15.68
C TRP A 96 5.65 9.94 -16.62
N ARG A 97 6.40 10.91 -17.14
CA ARG A 97 7.65 10.71 -17.88
C ARG A 97 8.79 11.35 -17.13
N TYR A 98 9.98 10.83 -17.35
CA TYR A 98 11.23 11.49 -17.01
C TYR A 98 12.32 11.08 -17.99
N GLN A 99 13.35 11.89 -18.09
CA GLN A 99 14.53 11.58 -18.89
C GLN A 99 15.57 10.88 -18.00
N ASP A 100 15.99 9.69 -18.41
CA ASP A 100 17.09 8.92 -17.82
C ASP A 100 18.22 8.85 -18.85
N ASP A 101 19.29 9.59 -18.60
CA ASP A 101 20.36 9.87 -19.57
C ASP A 101 19.80 10.41 -20.92
N ASN A 102 19.68 9.53 -21.92
CA ASN A 102 19.21 9.85 -23.27
C ASN A 102 17.90 9.11 -23.65
N GLU A 103 17.28 8.39 -22.71
CA GLU A 103 16.02 7.68 -22.94
C GLU A 103 14.90 8.34 -22.13
N VAL A 104 13.73 8.47 -22.75
CA VAL A 104 12.51 8.89 -22.04
C VAL A 104 11.87 7.65 -21.44
N VAL A 105 11.63 7.67 -20.13
CA VAL A 105 11.04 6.57 -19.38
C VAL A 105 9.63 6.97 -18.92
N CYS A 106 8.65 6.09 -19.17
CA CYS A 106 7.27 6.27 -18.73
C CYS A 106 7.01 5.38 -17.52
N GLN A 107 6.68 5.99 -16.39
CA GLN A 107 6.33 5.29 -15.15
C GLN A 107 4.93 5.65 -14.68
N GLY A 108 4.36 4.77 -13.87
CA GLY A 108 3.08 5.02 -13.24
C GLY A 108 2.91 4.28 -11.94
N LEU A 109 2.00 4.76 -11.11
CA LEU A 109 1.59 4.15 -9.86
C LEU A 109 0.11 3.86 -9.91
N ALA A 110 -0.24 2.67 -9.48
CA ALA A 110 -1.63 2.27 -9.39
C ALA A 110 -1.88 1.25 -8.29
N ASP A 111 -3.11 1.28 -7.80
CA ASP A 111 -3.68 0.24 -6.97
C ASP A 111 -4.43 -0.76 -7.86
N LEU A 112 -3.85 -1.95 -8.02
CA LEU A 112 -4.36 -3.04 -8.84
C LEU A 112 -5.10 -4.05 -7.97
N GLU A 113 -6.31 -4.43 -8.39
CA GLU A 113 -7.01 -5.54 -7.78
C GLU A 113 -6.39 -6.87 -8.22
N HIS A 114 -6.11 -7.77 -7.29
CA HIS A 114 -5.63 -9.10 -7.64
C HIS A 114 -6.81 -9.99 -8.06
N PRO A 115 -6.65 -10.97 -8.99
CA PRO A 115 -7.76 -11.79 -9.47
C PRO A 115 -8.51 -12.60 -8.39
N ASN A 116 -7.90 -12.81 -7.22
CA ASN A 116 -8.53 -13.50 -6.11
C ASN A 116 -9.49 -12.63 -5.28
N HIS A 117 -9.63 -11.34 -5.60
CA HIS A 117 -10.43 -10.33 -4.88
C HIS A 117 -10.11 -10.14 -3.39
N LYS A 118 -9.12 -10.84 -2.83
CA LYS A 118 -8.74 -10.78 -1.40
C LYS A 118 -7.52 -9.91 -1.14
N GLN A 119 -6.82 -9.54 -2.21
CA GLN A 119 -5.58 -8.81 -2.15
C GLN A 119 -5.57 -7.72 -3.21
N ARG A 120 -4.82 -6.67 -2.92
CA ARG A 120 -4.51 -5.62 -3.88
C ARG A 120 -3.02 -5.45 -3.97
N GLN A 121 -2.58 -4.98 -5.12
CA GLN A 121 -1.18 -4.76 -5.42
C GLN A 121 -1.00 -3.27 -5.69
N PHE A 122 -0.25 -2.60 -4.82
CA PHE A 122 0.26 -1.29 -5.18
C PHE A 122 1.48 -1.50 -6.09
N ALA A 123 1.37 -1.11 -7.34
CA ALA A 123 2.30 -1.48 -8.39
C ALA A 123 2.97 -0.27 -9.03
N LEU A 124 4.25 -0.43 -9.35
CA LEU A 124 4.95 0.42 -10.31
C LEU A 124 4.67 -0.14 -11.71
N LEU A 125 4.24 0.75 -12.59
CA LEU A 125 3.88 0.46 -13.96
C LEU A 125 4.96 1.02 -14.90
N LYS A 126 5.19 0.31 -16.00
CA LYS A 126 5.97 0.78 -17.14
C LYS A 126 5.03 1.05 -18.31
N GLY A 127 5.13 2.24 -18.89
CA GLY A 127 4.41 2.62 -20.09
C GLY A 127 5.28 2.39 -21.32
N THR A 128 4.73 1.75 -22.36
CA THR A 128 5.42 1.57 -23.64
C THR A 128 4.50 1.82 -24.83
N THR A 129 5.11 2.23 -25.92
CA THR A 129 4.56 2.23 -27.27
C THR A 129 5.17 1.03 -27.98
N ASP A 130 4.33 0.18 -28.58
CA ASP A 130 4.74 -1.03 -29.31
C ASP A 130 5.62 -2.02 -28.50
N GLY A 131 5.51 -1.98 -27.16
CA GLY A 131 6.15 -2.95 -26.26
C GLY A 131 7.65 -2.75 -26.00
N SER A 132 8.27 -1.68 -26.51
CA SER A 132 9.73 -1.49 -26.41
C SER A 132 10.16 -0.20 -25.70
N HIS A 133 9.59 0.95 -26.08
CA HIS A 133 10.06 2.25 -25.58
C HIS A 133 8.89 3.14 -25.14
N CYS A 134 9.16 4.10 -24.27
CA CYS A 134 8.20 5.14 -23.91
C CYS A 134 8.27 6.28 -24.94
N ASP A 135 7.13 6.59 -25.57
CA ASP A 135 7.03 7.72 -26.48
C ASP A 135 6.94 9.05 -25.70
N ALA A 136 7.79 10.01 -26.07
CA ALA A 136 7.90 11.33 -25.43
C ALA A 136 6.74 12.29 -25.76
N THR A 137 5.96 12.00 -26.79
CA THR A 137 4.97 12.89 -27.41
C THR A 137 3.53 12.40 -27.27
N GLN A 138 3.29 11.09 -27.24
CA GLN A 138 1.95 10.54 -27.14
C GLN A 138 1.25 10.94 -25.84
N ASN A 139 -0.08 10.84 -25.79
CA ASN A 139 -0.79 10.99 -24.52
C ASN A 139 -0.46 9.80 -23.61
N LEU A 140 -0.09 10.06 -22.35
CA LEU A 140 0.21 9.02 -21.36
C LEU A 140 -0.92 8.00 -21.19
N SER A 141 -2.17 8.40 -21.43
CA SER A 141 -3.35 7.53 -21.32
C SER A 141 -3.46 6.52 -22.48
N ASN A 142 -2.79 6.77 -23.60
CA ASN A 142 -2.84 5.95 -24.81
C ASN A 142 -1.72 4.90 -24.86
N LEU A 143 -0.75 4.96 -23.94
CA LEU A 143 0.33 3.99 -23.85
C LEU A 143 -0.20 2.63 -23.36
N THR A 144 0.53 1.57 -23.71
CA THR A 144 0.29 0.25 -23.12
C THR A 144 1.05 0.17 -21.80
N TRP A 145 0.31 -0.09 -20.72
CA TRP A 145 0.87 -0.16 -19.37
C TRP A 145 0.96 -1.60 -18.89
N THR A 146 2.12 -1.97 -18.36
CA THR A 146 2.39 -3.28 -17.76
C THR A 146 2.94 -3.12 -16.36
N VAL A 147 2.72 -4.10 -15.50
CA VAL A 147 3.32 -4.12 -14.16
C VAL A 147 4.83 -4.31 -14.29
N GLN A 148 5.61 -3.33 -13.80
CA GLN A 148 7.07 -3.42 -13.73
C GLN A 148 7.50 -4.10 -12.43
N SER A 149 6.92 -3.70 -11.29
CA SER A 149 7.21 -4.29 -9.98
C SER A 149 6.08 -4.09 -8.98
N SER A 150 6.04 -4.94 -7.96
CA SER A 150 5.15 -4.79 -6.81
C SER A 150 5.81 -3.90 -5.76
N LEU A 151 5.16 -2.80 -5.38
CA LEU A 151 5.59 -1.94 -4.28
C LEU A 151 5.04 -2.43 -2.94
N ALA A 152 3.81 -2.94 -2.93
CA ALA A 152 3.17 -3.53 -1.76
C ALA A 152 2.08 -4.53 -2.18
N ASN A 153 1.94 -5.62 -1.43
CA ASN A 153 0.79 -6.53 -1.50
C ASN A 153 -0.06 -6.33 -0.25
N LEU A 154 -1.27 -5.81 -0.46
CA LEU A 154 -2.18 -5.38 0.58
C LEU A 154 -3.30 -6.41 0.73
N GLN A 155 -3.62 -6.77 1.97
CA GLN A 155 -4.73 -7.66 2.29
C GLN A 155 -6.00 -6.85 2.44
N ASP A 156 -7.14 -7.48 2.18
CA ASP A 156 -8.42 -6.87 2.43
C ASP A 156 -8.74 -6.82 3.94
N TYR A 157 -9.03 -5.63 4.44
CA TYR A 157 -9.50 -5.38 5.80
C TYR A 157 -10.97 -4.93 5.85
N SER A 158 -11.63 -4.83 4.70
CA SER A 158 -13.05 -4.47 4.62
C SER A 158 -13.93 -5.53 5.30
N LEU A 159 -14.96 -5.07 6.00
CA LEU A 159 -15.89 -5.96 6.72
C LEU A 159 -16.73 -6.82 5.77
N ASP A 160 -17.00 -6.30 4.57
CA ASP A 160 -17.85 -6.91 3.54
C ASP A 160 -17.05 -7.71 2.49
N GLN A 161 -15.72 -7.78 2.63
CA GLN A 161 -14.82 -8.43 1.68
C GLN A 161 -14.92 -7.85 0.26
N SER A 162 -15.31 -6.57 0.14
CA SER A 162 -15.43 -5.87 -1.15
C SER A 162 -14.08 -5.45 -1.71
N ASN A 163 -13.02 -5.48 -0.88
CA ASN A 163 -11.65 -5.11 -1.21
C ASN A 163 -11.54 -3.82 -2.06
N PRO A 164 -12.06 -2.68 -1.55
CA PRO A 164 -12.03 -1.42 -2.27
C PRO A 164 -10.59 -0.95 -2.49
N ALA A 165 -10.38 0.01 -3.40
CA ALA A 165 -9.07 0.65 -3.57
C ALA A 165 -8.54 1.14 -2.21
N GLN A 166 -7.35 0.68 -1.85
CA GLN A 166 -6.72 0.94 -0.55
C GLN A 166 -5.75 2.12 -0.62
N ILE A 167 -5.18 2.37 -1.80
CA ILE A 167 -4.39 3.57 -2.09
C ILE A 167 -5.23 4.53 -2.92
N THR A 168 -5.38 5.74 -2.39
CA THR A 168 -6.04 6.85 -3.08
C THR A 168 -5.11 8.04 -3.12
N TRP A 169 -5.39 9.01 -3.97
CA TRP A 169 -4.56 10.19 -4.08
C TRP A 169 -5.33 11.41 -4.54
N LEU A 170 -4.78 12.58 -4.22
CA LEU A 170 -5.28 13.88 -4.65
C LEU A 170 -4.11 14.73 -5.15
N GLN A 171 -4.36 15.47 -6.22
CA GLN A 171 -3.46 16.52 -6.69
C GLN A 171 -3.96 17.87 -6.20
N SER A 172 -3.05 18.66 -5.64
CA SER A 172 -3.24 20.07 -5.29
C SER A 172 -2.05 20.88 -5.78
N ASN A 173 -2.16 22.20 -5.82
CA ASN A 173 -1.03 23.09 -6.10
C ASN A 173 -0.74 23.91 -4.86
N ALA A 174 0.52 23.93 -4.43
CA ALA A 174 0.94 24.71 -3.27
C ALA A 174 2.43 25.07 -3.38
N PRO A 175 2.87 26.17 -2.76
CA PRO A 175 4.29 26.39 -2.48
C PRO A 175 4.82 25.23 -1.64
N CYS A 176 5.84 24.53 -2.14
CA CYS A 176 6.42 23.39 -1.46
C CYS A 176 7.88 23.19 -1.82
N THR A 177 8.58 22.46 -0.97
CA THR A 177 9.98 22.07 -1.17
C THR A 177 10.10 20.55 -1.25
N PRO A 178 11.13 20.02 -1.95
CA PRO A 178 11.31 18.59 -2.07
C PRO A 178 11.69 18.04 -0.69
N TYR A 179 11.04 16.94 -0.29
CA TYR A 179 11.23 16.31 1.02
C TYR A 179 11.08 17.26 2.23
N GLY A 180 10.39 18.40 2.07
CA GLY A 180 10.25 19.40 3.13
C GLY A 180 11.56 20.12 3.50
N SER A 181 12.60 20.03 2.67
CA SER A 181 13.90 20.64 2.92
C SER A 181 14.05 21.96 2.17
N GLY A 182 14.53 23.01 2.85
CA GLY A 182 14.81 24.31 2.24
C GLY A 182 13.78 25.39 2.56
N LYS A 183 13.96 26.57 1.96
CA LYS A 183 13.02 27.70 2.11
C LYS A 183 11.90 27.55 1.09
N ILE A 184 10.67 27.66 1.56
CA ILE A 184 9.49 27.70 0.68
C ILE A 184 9.49 29.05 -0.03
N ASP A 185 9.42 29.00 -1.36
CA ASP A 185 9.16 30.17 -2.17
C ASP A 185 7.64 30.30 -2.36
N GLU A 186 7.02 31.23 -1.62
CA GLU A 186 5.57 31.47 -1.71
C GLU A 186 5.13 32.04 -3.07
N SER A 187 6.07 32.50 -3.91
CA SER A 187 5.76 33.03 -5.24
C SER A 187 5.63 31.95 -6.32
N THR A 188 6.06 30.71 -6.03
CA THR A 188 6.05 29.60 -6.99
C THR A 188 5.20 28.43 -6.46
N ALA A 189 4.13 28.09 -7.18
CA ALA A 189 3.31 26.92 -6.86
C ALA A 189 3.75 25.70 -7.68
N HIS A 190 3.89 24.57 -6.99
CA HIS A 190 4.21 23.28 -7.60
C HIS A 190 3.04 22.30 -7.40
N ALA A 191 2.97 21.29 -8.27
CA ALA A 191 2.02 20.20 -8.08
C ALA A 191 2.42 19.36 -6.85
N VAL A 192 1.45 19.10 -5.98
CA VAL A 192 1.58 18.26 -4.78
C VAL A 192 0.65 17.08 -4.90
N ILE A 193 1.20 15.88 -4.80
CA ILE A 193 0.43 14.63 -4.76
C ILE A 193 0.36 14.14 -3.33
N THR A 194 -0.85 14.06 -2.79
CA THR A 194 -1.09 13.46 -1.47
C THR A 194 -1.59 12.04 -1.68
N LEU A 195 -0.75 11.05 -1.38
CA LEU A 195 -1.13 9.65 -1.31
C LEU A 195 -1.79 9.37 0.05
N SER A 196 -2.92 8.68 0.05
CA SER A 196 -3.72 8.38 1.23
C SER A 196 -4.03 6.89 1.31
N ALA A 197 -3.74 6.29 2.46
CA ALA A 197 -4.03 4.89 2.75
C ALA A 197 -4.27 4.65 4.24
N LYS A 198 -5.02 3.61 4.60
CA LYS A 198 -5.26 3.23 5.99
C LYS A 198 -4.40 2.03 6.38
N THR A 199 -3.73 2.10 7.53
CA THR A 199 -3.13 0.91 8.15
C THR A 199 -4.21 -0.05 8.64
N SER A 200 -3.83 -1.30 8.92
CA SER A 200 -4.71 -2.32 9.51
C SER A 200 -5.45 -1.80 10.75
N THR A 201 -4.73 -1.09 11.61
CA THR A 201 -5.29 -0.51 12.84
C THR A 201 -6.24 0.65 12.53
N GLN A 202 -5.85 1.58 11.67
CA GLN A 202 -6.72 2.70 11.26
C GLN A 202 -7.99 2.22 10.56
N HIS A 203 -7.89 1.16 9.75
CA HIS A 203 -9.04 0.56 9.09
C HIS A 203 -10.01 -0.03 10.13
N SER A 204 -9.50 -0.88 11.03
CA SER A 204 -10.31 -1.54 12.06
C SER A 204 -10.99 -0.56 13.04
N ALA A 205 -10.31 0.54 13.38
CA ALA A 205 -10.82 1.58 14.28
C ALA A 205 -11.56 2.72 13.55
N ASN A 206 -11.74 2.61 12.22
CA ASN A 206 -12.32 3.65 11.36
C ASN A 206 -11.72 5.05 11.57
N LEU A 207 -10.39 5.13 11.64
CA LEU A 207 -9.64 6.37 11.80
C LEU A 207 -9.28 6.99 10.44
N SER A 208 -8.78 8.22 10.49
CA SER A 208 -8.23 8.94 9.34
C SER A 208 -7.05 8.19 8.71
N PRO A 209 -6.89 8.25 7.37
CA PRO A 209 -5.78 7.61 6.68
C PRO A 209 -4.44 8.29 7.00
N VAL A 210 -3.35 7.54 6.82
CA VAL A 210 -2.01 8.11 6.67
C VAL A 210 -1.94 8.84 5.34
N ASN A 211 -1.41 10.06 5.37
CA ASN A 211 -1.20 10.89 4.19
C ASN A 211 0.29 11.12 3.96
N VAL A 212 0.74 10.91 2.74
CA VAL A 212 2.11 11.18 2.29
C VAL A 212 2.03 12.19 1.14
N ALA A 213 2.51 13.41 1.40
CA ALA A 213 2.53 14.48 0.42
C ALA A 213 3.88 14.51 -0.32
N VAL A 214 3.82 14.62 -1.65
CA VAL A 214 4.98 14.63 -2.54
C VAL A 214 4.93 15.90 -3.38
N CYS A 215 5.88 16.79 -3.15
CA CYS A 215 6.07 18.01 -3.95
C CYS A 215 6.79 17.66 -5.26
N LEU A 216 6.21 18.03 -6.41
CA LEU A 216 6.76 17.76 -7.74
C LEU A 216 7.40 19.03 -8.31
N LEU A 217 8.68 19.24 -8.02
CA LEU A 217 9.36 20.50 -8.37
C LEU A 217 9.44 20.78 -9.87
N ASN A 218 9.61 19.73 -10.69
CA ASN A 218 9.73 19.88 -12.14
C ASN A 218 8.38 20.17 -12.83
N ILE A 219 7.30 20.22 -12.05
CA ILE A 219 5.95 20.54 -12.53
C ILE A 219 5.55 21.86 -11.90
N SER A 220 5.79 22.94 -12.64
CA SER A 220 5.27 24.25 -12.27
C SER A 220 3.87 24.43 -12.82
N THR A 221 2.99 24.96 -11.97
CA THR A 221 1.67 25.42 -12.41
C THR A 221 1.71 26.94 -12.36
N SER A 222 2.00 27.56 -13.52
CA SER A 222 1.87 29.00 -13.73
C SER A 222 0.44 29.46 -13.55
#